data_AF-A0A1X6YCL0-F1
#
_entry.id   AF-A0A1X6YCL0-F1
#
_cell.length_a   1.000
_cell.length_b   1.000
_cell.length_c   1.000
_cell.angle_alpha   90.00
_cell.angle_beta   90.00
_cell.angle_gamma   90.00
#
_symmetry.space_group_name_H-M   'P 1'
#
loop_
_entity.id
_entity.type
_entity.pdbx_description
1 polymer ?
#
loop_
_entity_poly.entity_id
_entity_poly.type
_entity_poly.pdbx_seq_one_letter_code
_entity_poly.pdbx_strand_id
1 'polypeptide(L)' 'MAEHKHGEMDIEPQEKTFEGFIKAAMWVCGISIGVLVILALFNS' A
#
# COMPACT_ATOMS: atom_id res chain seq x y z
N MET A 1 -0.77 -35.41 -4.35
CA MET A 1 -0.74 -34.04 -4.92
C MET A 1 -2.19 -33.62 -5.03
N ALA A 2 -2.69 -32.72 -4.18
CA ALA A 2 -4.05 -32.23 -4.34
C ALA A 2 -4.15 -31.58 -5.73
N GLU A 3 -5.11 -32.00 -6.55
CA GLU A 3 -5.34 -31.39 -7.87
C GLU A 3 -5.78 -29.94 -7.65
N HIS A 4 -4.83 -29.02 -7.81
CA HIS A 4 -5.12 -27.59 -7.80
C HIS A 4 -5.66 -27.20 -9.17
N LYS A 5 -6.93 -26.77 -9.23
CA LYS A 5 -7.52 -26.19 -10.44
C LYS A 5 -7.04 -24.76 -10.58
N HIS A 6 -6.40 -24.47 -11.71
CA HIS A 6 -5.91 -23.13 -12.02
C HIS A 6 -7.05 -22.11 -11.97
N GLY A 7 -6.86 -21.02 -11.22
CA GLY A 7 -7.84 -19.95 -11.08
C GLY A 7 -8.90 -20.16 -9.98
N GLU A 8 -8.94 -21.32 -9.33
CA GLU A 8 -9.84 -21.59 -8.19
C GLU A 8 -9.13 -21.44 -6.83
N MET A 9 -7.93 -20.87 -6.81
CA MET A 9 -7.23 -20.55 -5.57
C MET A 9 -7.99 -19.46 -4.82
N ASP A 10 -8.20 -19.64 -3.52
CA ASP A 10 -8.66 -18.56 -2.65
C ASP A 10 -7.62 -17.41 -2.65
N ILE A 11 -8.10 -16.20 -2.98
CA ILE A 11 -7.30 -14.98 -3.08
C ILE A 11 -7.64 -13.93 -2.01
N GLU A 12 -8.52 -14.25 -1.05
CA GLU A 12 -8.87 -13.35 0.05
C GLU A 12 -7.64 -12.74 0.77
N PRO A 13 -6.55 -13.49 1.07
CA PRO A 13 -5.38 -12.88 1.71
C PRO A 13 -4.63 -11.88 0.81
N GLN A 14 -4.60 -12.10 -0.51
CA GLN A 14 -3.97 -11.22 -1.48
C GLN A 14 -4.76 -9.92 -1.63
N GLU A 15 -6.09 -10.01 -1.70
CA GLU A 15 -6.98 -8.84 -1.76
C GLU A 15 -6.81 -7.96 -0.51
N LYS A 16 -6.85 -8.55 0.69
CA LYS A 16 -6.63 -7.83 1.96
C LYS A 16 -5.24 -7.19 2.02
N THR A 17 -4.23 -7.90 1.53
CA THR A 17 -2.85 -7.36 1.47
C THR A 17 -2.78 -6.17 0.53
N PHE A 18 -3.44 -6.23 -0.63
CA PHE A 18 -3.48 -5.12 -1.58
C PHE A 18 -4.19 -3.90 -1.00
N GLU A 19 -5.34 -4.09 -0.33
CA GLU A 19 -6.01 -2.99 0.38
C GLU A 19 -5.11 -2.34 1.44
N GLY A 20 -4.40 -3.17 2.22
CA GLY A 20 -3.43 -2.70 3.20
C GLY A 20 -2.29 -1.92 2.55
N PHE A 21 -1.74 -2.42 1.45
CA PHE A 21 -0.69 -1.77 0.67
C PHE A 21 -1.13 -0.39 0.17
N ILE A 22 -2.33 -0.28 -0.42
CA ILE A 22 -2.84 1.01 -0.92
C ILE A 22 -2.99 2.02 0.21
N LYS A 23 -3.52 1.60 1.37
CA LYS A 23 -3.62 2.47 2.56
C LYS A 23 -2.24 2.93 3.02
N ALA A 24 -1.27 2.03 3.13
CA ALA A 24 0.09 2.37 3.53
C ALA A 24 0.76 3.33 2.53
N ALA A 25 0.60 3.09 1.23
CA ALA A 25 1.12 3.95 0.17
C ALA A 25 0.55 5.38 0.25
N MET A 26 -0.77 5.52 0.48
CA MET A 26 -1.39 6.83 0.68
C MET A 26 -0.80 7.58 1.88
N TRP A 27 -0.58 6.89 3.02
CA TRP A 27 0.05 7.47 4.19
C TRP A 27 1.49 7.93 3.91
N VAL A 28 2.29 7.10 3.23
CA VAL A 28 3.66 7.45 2.85
C VAL A 28 3.65 8.69 1.97
N CYS A 29 2.84 8.72 0.91
CA CYS A 29 2.73 9.89 0.04
C CYS A 29 2.32 11.16 0.80
N GLY A 30 1.31 11.07 1.66
CA GLY A 30 0.85 12.20 2.47
C GLY A 30 1.92 12.73 3.42
N ILE A 31 2.62 11.83 4.13
CA ILE A 31 3.70 12.20 5.05
C ILE A 31 4.87 12.81 4.26
N SER A 32 5.28 12.21 3.14
CA SER A 32 6.35 12.75 2.30
C SER A 32 6.05 14.18 1.84
N ILE A 33 4.84 14.44 1.35
CA ILE A 33 4.41 15.79 0.97
C ILE A 33 4.41 16.73 2.18
N GLY A 34 3.86 16.29 3.32
CA GLY A 34 3.85 17.09 4.55
C GLY A 34 5.25 17.51 5.00
N VAL A 35 6.20 16.57 4.99
CA VAL A 35 7.61 16.84 5.31
C VAL A 35 8.22 17.83 4.32
N LEU A 36 7.98 17.67 3.02
CA LEU A 36 8.50 18.59 2.01
C LEU A 36 7.95 20.01 2.18
N VAL A 37 6.67 20.16 2.51
CA VAL A 37 6.05 21.46 2.79
C VAL A 37 6.66 22.11 4.04
N ILE A 38 6.82 21.35 5.13
CA ILE A 38 7.46 21.84 6.35
C ILE A 38 8.90 22.28 6.04
N LEU A 39 9.67 21.46 5.32
CA LEU A 39 11.03 21.81 4.93
C LEU A 39 11.06 23.09 4.10
N ALA A 40 10.17 23.26 3.13
CA ALA A 40 10.10 24.48 2.32
C ALA A 40 9.76 25.74 3.15
N LEU A 41 8.92 25.62 4.17
CA LEU A 41 8.51 26.75 5.01
C LEU A 41 9.58 27.16 6.04
N PHE A 42 10.32 26.19 6.59
CA PHE A 42 11.27 26.45 7.69
C PHE A 42 12.74 26.47 7.24
N ASN A 43 13.06 25.93 6.06
CA ASN A 43 14.41 25.86 5.50
C ASN A 43 14.50 26.62 4.16
N SER A 44 13.78 27.74 4.06
CA SER A 44 13.91 28.74 2.99
C SER A 44 15.10 29.66 3.21
#